data_AF-A0A9X3PXV3-F1
#
_entry.id   AF-A0A9X3PXV3-F1
#
_cell.length_a   1.000
_cell.length_b   1.000
_cell.length_c   1.000
_cell.angle_alpha   90.00
_cell.angle_beta   90.00
_cell.angle_gamma   90.00
#
_symmetry.space_group_name_H-M   'P 1'
#
loop_
_entity.id
_entity.type
_entity.pdbx_description
1 polymer ?
#
loop_
_entity_poly.entity_id
_entity_poly.type
_entity_poly.pdbx_seq_one_letter_code
_entity_poly.pdbx_strand_id
1 'polypeptide(L)'
;MGLEVWVRSLIRNAGNPRLLVVTTSKGIALIRERGQKADRQGAGLRRQQLGNPHVWLDPENAKVMMRHITEAFIQTDSGHAKVYRNNQ
;
A
#
# COMPACT_ATOMS: atom_id res chain seq x y z
N MET A 1 3.40 -5.37 -1.75
CA MET A 1 2.57 -5.20 -2.95
C MET A 1 3.40 -4.83 -4.18
N GLY A 2 4.42 -3.97 -4.09
CA GLY A 2 5.41 -3.87 -5.19
C GLY A 2 5.02 -2.96 -6.36
N LEU A 3 3.95 -2.17 -6.23
CA LEU A 3 3.58 -1.16 -7.22
C LEU A 3 4.42 0.12 -7.05
N GLU A 4 4.62 0.56 -5.80
CA GLU A 4 5.28 1.83 -5.47
C GLU A 4 6.73 1.65 -5.01
N VAL A 5 7.50 0.76 -5.64
CA VAL A 5 8.90 0.48 -5.23
C VAL A 5 9.78 1.74 -5.29
N TRP A 6 9.48 2.63 -6.23
CA TRP A 6 10.16 3.91 -6.44
C TRP A 6 9.93 4.93 -5.32
N VAL A 7 8.77 4.89 -4.63
CA VAL A 7 8.40 5.85 -3.58
C VAL A 7 9.41 5.85 -2.43
N ARG A 8 10.02 4.71 -2.12
CA ARG A 8 11.05 4.60 -1.06
C ARG A 8 12.25 5.52 -1.33
N SER A 9 12.69 5.62 -2.57
CA SER A 9 13.80 6.50 -2.94
C SER A 9 13.41 7.97 -2.87
N LEU A 10 12.18 8.31 -3.28
CA LEU A 10 11.69 9.68 -3.17
C LEU A 10 11.55 10.14 -1.73
N ILE A 11 10.95 9.33 -0.85
CA ILE A 11 10.82 9.66 0.58
C ILE A 11 12.20 9.90 1.22
N ARG A 12 13.16 9.01 0.93
CA ARG A 12 14.53 9.15 1.44
C ARG A 12 15.18 10.45 0.96
N ASN A 13 15.03 10.76 -0.33
CA ASN A 13 15.64 11.96 -0.92
C ASN A 13 14.93 13.25 -0.52
N ALA A 14 13.65 13.20 -0.15
CA ALA A 14 12.92 14.35 0.38
C ALA A 14 13.50 14.86 1.71
N GLY A 15 14.26 14.03 2.44
CA GLY A 15 15.03 14.46 3.61
C GLY A 15 14.21 15.04 4.77
N ASN A 16 12.88 14.85 4.77
CA ASN A 16 11.99 15.41 5.78
C ASN A 16 11.63 14.36 6.84
N PRO A 17 12.22 14.43 8.06
CA PRO A 17 11.95 13.46 9.12
C PRO A 17 10.53 13.57 9.69
N ARG A 18 9.79 14.66 9.40
CA ARG A 18 8.42 14.88 9.84
C ARG A 18 7.37 14.36 8.85
N LEU A 19 7.80 13.78 7.72
CA LEU A 19 6.87 13.26 6.72
C LEU A 19 6.18 12.00 7.25
N LEU A 20 4.85 12.05 7.36
CA LEU A 20 4.04 10.88 7.68
C LEU A 20 3.88 10.01 6.42
N VAL A 21 4.35 8.78 6.48
CA VAL A 21 4.24 7.80 5.39
C VAL A 21 3.25 6.72 5.78
N VAL A 22 2.18 6.56 4.99
CA VAL A 22 1.10 5.61 5.29
C VAL A 22 1.05 4.53 4.23
N THR A 23 1.16 3.27 4.66
CA THR A 23 0.96 2.11 3.79
C THR A 23 -0.49 1.64 3.92
N THR A 24 -1.35 2.06 3.00
CA THR A 24 -2.79 1.80 3.04
C THR A 24 -3.16 0.32 2.89
N SER A 25 -2.27 -0.50 2.31
CA SER A 25 -2.44 -1.94 2.18
C SER A 25 -2.01 -2.74 3.42
N LYS A 26 -1.57 -2.10 4.51
CA LYS A 26 -1.20 -2.79 5.75
C LYS A 26 -2.38 -3.60 6.27
N GLY A 27 -2.19 -4.88 6.55
CA GLY A 27 -3.26 -5.77 7.03
C GLY A 27 -4.16 -6.37 5.93
N ILE A 28 -3.99 -5.97 4.66
CA ILE A 28 -4.67 -6.62 3.52
C ILE A 28 -3.88 -7.85 3.12
N ALA A 29 -4.57 -8.99 2.98
CA ALA A 29 -3.95 -10.25 2.61
C ALA A 29 -3.31 -10.17 1.21
N LEU A 30 -2.08 -10.67 1.09
CA LEU A 30 -1.39 -10.77 -0.19
C LEU A 30 -2.10 -11.79 -1.09
N ILE A 31 -2.65 -11.30 -2.20
CA ILE A 31 -3.13 -12.16 -3.28
C ILE A 31 -1.90 -12.76 -3.95
N ARG A 32 -1.67 -14.05 -3.72
CA ARG A 32 -0.65 -14.82 -4.45
C ARG A 32 -1.23 -15.22 -5.80
N GLU A 33 -0.48 -15.01 -6.87
CA GLU A 33 -0.87 -15.49 -8.20
C GLU A 33 -0.96 -17.03 -8.18
N ARG A 34 -2.17 -17.57 -8.32
CA ARG A 34 -2.37 -18.99 -8.65
C ARG A 34 -2.06 -19.17 -10.13
N GLY A 35 -0.81 -19.48 -10.48
CA GLY A 35 -0.47 -19.69 -11.88
C GLY A 35 0.99 -19.94 -12.26
N GLN A 36 1.97 -19.64 -11.41
CA GLN A 36 3.35 -19.99 -11.74
C GLN A 36 3.60 -21.47 -11.41
N LYS A 37 3.17 -22.35 -12.33
CA LYS A 37 3.82 -23.65 -12.49
C LYS A 37 5.32 -23.40 -12.60
N ALA A 38 6.08 -24.10 -11.79
CA ALA A 38 7.52 -24.05 -11.77
C ALA A 38 8.10 -24.62 -13.08
N ASP A 39 8.13 -23.83 -14.15
CA ASP A 39 9.02 -24.10 -15.27
C ASP A 39 10.39 -23.49 -14.94
N ARG A 40 11.28 -24.40 -14.54
CA ARG A 40 12.72 -24.16 -14.49
C ARG A 40 13.20 -23.95 -15.92
N GLN A 41 13.61 -22.72 -16.26
CA GLN A 41 14.77 -22.40 -17.09
C GLN A 41 14.84 -20.89 -17.34
N GLY A 42 15.99 -20.28 -17.02
CA GLY A 42 16.29 -18.89 -17.38
C GLY A 42 16.86 -18.08 -16.21
N ALA A 43 18.18 -17.97 -16.16
CA ALA A 43 18.86 -17.01 -15.32
C ALA A 43 18.41 -15.58 -15.68
N GLY A 44 17.69 -14.91 -14.78
CA GLY A 44 17.21 -13.56 -15.05
C GLY A 44 16.35 -13.00 -13.92
N LEU A 45 17.01 -12.29 -13.00
CA LEU A 45 16.42 -11.42 -11.98
C LEU A 45 15.61 -12.15 -10.90
N ARG A 46 16.17 -12.10 -9.68
CA ARG A 46 15.49 -12.36 -8.40
C ARG A 46 14.38 -11.31 -8.20
N ARG A 47 13.31 -11.40 -9.00
CA ARG A 47 12.05 -10.68 -8.80
C ARG A 47 11.49 -11.28 -7.51
N GLN A 48 11.74 -10.61 -6.39
CA GLN A 48 11.05 -10.89 -5.13
C GLN A 48 9.59 -11.16 -5.49
N GLN A 49 8.98 -12.24 -5.01
CA GLN A 49 7.58 -12.57 -5.26
C GLN A 49 6.69 -11.46 -4.67
N LEU A 50 6.59 -10.34 -5.39
CA LEU A 50 5.74 -9.22 -5.07
C LEU A 50 4.33 -9.70 -5.41
N GLY A 51 3.50 -9.92 -4.37
CA GLY A 51 2.10 -10.32 -4.57
C GLY A 51 1.33 -9.28 -5.40
N ASN A 52 0.20 -9.70 -5.99
CA ASN A 52 -0.58 -8.84 -6.89
C ASN A 52 -0.93 -7.51 -6.19
N PRO A 53 -0.50 -6.35 -6.71
CA PRO A 53 -0.70 -5.08 -6.04
C PRO A 53 -2.10 -4.49 -6.21
N HIS A 54 -2.94 -5.01 -7.12
CA HIS A 54 -4.25 -4.46 -7.47
C HIS A 54 -5.32 -4.79 -6.41
N VAL A 55 -4.95 -4.73 -5.13
CA VAL A 55 -5.80 -5.13 -4.00
C VAL A 55 -7.01 -4.22 -3.83
N TRP A 56 -6.96 -2.98 -4.33
CA TRP A 56 -8.08 -2.03 -4.28
C TRP A 56 -9.24 -2.42 -5.20
N LEU A 57 -9.05 -3.38 -6.12
CA LEU A 57 -10.13 -3.88 -6.98
C LEU A 57 -11.16 -4.72 -6.21
N ASP A 58 -10.83 -5.13 -5.00
CA ASP A 58 -11.79 -5.71 -4.05
C ASP A 58 -12.38 -4.56 -3.19
N PRO A 59 -13.71 -4.31 -3.23
CA PRO A 59 -14.35 -3.26 -2.46
C PRO A 59 -14.13 -3.35 -0.95
N GLU A 60 -13.98 -4.55 -0.38
CA GLU A 60 -13.71 -4.70 1.06
C GLU A 60 -12.28 -4.26 1.42
N ASN A 61 -11.32 -4.56 0.55
CA ASN A 61 -9.96 -4.05 0.67
C ASN A 61 -9.91 -2.53 0.49
N ALA A 62 -10.68 -1.98 -0.46
CA ALA A 62 -10.78 -0.54 -0.67
C ALA A 62 -11.29 0.18 0.59
N LYS A 63 -12.28 -0.38 1.31
CA LYS A 63 -12.76 0.16 2.60
C LYS A 63 -11.64 0.18 3.66
N VAL A 64 -10.84 -0.89 3.73
CA VAL A 64 -9.68 -0.95 4.65
C VAL A 64 -8.63 0.10 4.30
N MET A 65 -8.32 0.26 3.02
CA MET A 65 -7.40 1.30 2.55
C MET A 65 -7.91 2.71 2.89
N MET A 66 -9.21 2.96 2.70
CA MET A 66 -9.81 4.25 3.03
C MET A 66 -9.76 4.55 4.53
N ARG A 67 -10.02 3.56 5.38
CA ARG A 67 -9.85 3.71 6.85
C ARG A 67 -8.43 4.15 7.22
N HIS A 68 -7.40 3.55 6.61
CA HIS A 68 -6.02 3.98 6.88
C HIS A 68 -5.74 5.43 6.43
N ILE A 69 -6.33 5.88 5.33
CA ILE A 69 -6.23 7.27 4.86
C ILE A 69 -6.94 8.20 5.84
N THR A 70 -8.17 7.88 6.23
CA THR A 70 -8.96 8.66 7.19
C THR A 70 -8.24 8.80 8.52
N GLU A 71 -7.74 7.71 9.11
CA GLU A 71 -7.03 7.78 10.38
C GLU A 71 -5.71 8.56 10.28
N ALA A 72 -5.01 8.53 9.14
CA ALA A 72 -3.83 9.35 8.90
C ALA A 72 -4.14 10.85 8.85
N PHE A 73 -5.26 11.22 8.21
CA PHE A 73 -5.71 12.61 8.22
C PHE A 73 -6.13 13.04 9.62
N ILE A 74 -6.85 12.21 10.37
CA ILE A 74 -7.22 12.50 11.77
C ILE A 74 -5.98 12.69 12.65
N GLN A 75 -4.95 11.86 12.47
CA GLN A 75 -3.69 11.97 13.21
C GLN A 75 -3.01 13.33 12.96
N THR A 76 -3.08 13.83 11.73
CA THR A 76 -2.39 15.07 11.32
C THR A 76 -3.24 16.31 11.54
N ASP A 77 -4.57 16.18 11.49
CA ASP A 77 -5.56 17.24 11.57
C ASP A 77 -6.80 16.77 12.34
N SER A 78 -6.63 16.63 13.66
CA SER A 78 -7.69 16.12 14.54
C SER A 78 -8.94 17.01 14.60
N GLY A 79 -8.81 18.31 14.30
CA GLY A 79 -9.92 19.27 14.28
C GLY A 79 -10.98 18.94 13.23
N HIS A 80 -10.59 18.28 12.14
CA HIS A 80 -11.47 17.90 11.03
C HIS A 80 -11.92 16.43 11.08
N ALA A 81 -11.69 15.73 12.20
CA ALA A 81 -11.92 14.29 12.28
C ALA A 81 -13.33 13.83 11.91
N LYS A 82 -14.35 14.63 12.28
CA LYS A 82 -15.74 14.34 11.92
C LYS A 82 -15.97 14.38 10.42
N VAL A 83 -15.36 15.34 9.71
CA VAL A 83 -15.48 15.47 8.26
C VAL A 83 -14.83 14.28 7.56
N TYR A 84 -13.63 13.87 7.99
CA TYR A 84 -12.95 12.72 7.40
C TYR A 84 -13.71 11.41 7.59
N ARG A 85 -14.29 11.18 8.77
CA ARG A 85 -15.10 9.98 9.02
C ARG A 85 -16.41 9.96 8.23
N ASN A 86 -17.01 11.12 7.99
CA ASN A 86 -18.24 11.23 7.20
C ASN A 86 -18.00 10.96 5.70
N ASN A 87 -16.79 11.21 5.19
CA ASN A 87 -16.42 11.06 3.78
C ASN A 87 -15.68 9.74 3.48
N GLN A 88 -15.60 8.82 4.45
CA GLN A 88 -14.93 7.54 4.32
C GLN A 88 -15.76 6.52 3.55
#